data_AF-A0A2U1Y012-F1
#
_entry.id   AF-A0A2U1Y012-F1
#
_cell.length_a   1.000
_cell.length_b   1.000
_cell.length_c   1.000
_cell.angle_alpha   90.00
_cell.angle_beta   90.00
_cell.angle_gamma   90.00
#
_symmetry.space_group_name_H-M   'P 1'
#
loop_
_entity.id
_entity.type
_entity.pdbx_description
1 polymer ?
#
loop_
_entity_poly.entity_id
_entity_poly.type
_entity_poly.pdbx_seq_one_letter_code
_entity_poly.pdbx_strand_id
1 'polypeptide(L)'
;MDQQKFRQVIGGIAAACAIDHAALDRELCAIEAAGDRQRLYDIMALLISRIGDGVERGRLADALIGCRPDDEALYLALAHRLAYAGMGVLERDPAIPRQGIDLLGRALERAAPSPLRPQVHANLSFLFNEAGRPDLAEVHGRAAAGCQNAIFHLWLGEALFRQGKYASDGLCVIDLSSLSFRRAAQALAQADAAPPFAPAGRHVVLVSVDGAYFKRYAAAQILNLHALGSAVAVHYHIVNGDAEVAQLIERLRGIVGAMPVTFSHERWALRGEAIDKPYYASSRFLIAAEAMLLHKADVIVCDADVLFREKPEDIVRLAGTADVAHTDYRGEPLCSRYNASFVYFRHSRSGYLTLLMIADFLRTNFARCYIWMIDQVALFACVERAAQLLGSEMAHAAWPDSVLPPRAPDALPLVLTGALAGKHGNSPYSAKRDEILRAYGL
;
A
#
# COMPACT_ATOMS: atom_id res chain seq x y z
N MET A 1 38.67 -14.85 0.76
CA MET A 1 37.88 -15.28 1.92
C MET A 1 38.80 -15.95 2.89
N ASP A 2 38.72 -15.62 4.17
CA ASP A 2 39.24 -16.52 5.19
C ASP A 2 38.22 -17.67 5.35
N GLN A 3 38.43 -18.76 4.60
CA GLN A 3 37.50 -19.90 4.58
C GLN A 3 37.36 -20.56 5.96
N GLN A 4 38.40 -20.47 6.79
CA GLN A 4 38.35 -21.01 8.14
C GLN A 4 37.41 -20.19 9.01
N LYS A 5 37.51 -18.85 8.99
CA LYS A 5 36.56 -17.97 9.69
C LYS A 5 35.14 -18.14 9.19
N PHE A 6 34.95 -18.25 7.87
CA PHE A 6 33.63 -18.43 7.30
C PHE A 6 32.97 -19.73 7.79
N ARG A 7 33.70 -20.85 7.79
CA ARG A 7 33.22 -22.12 8.36
C ARG A 7 32.95 -22.05 9.86
N GLN A 8 33.75 -21.30 10.62
CA GLN A 8 33.47 -21.07 12.05
C GLN A 8 32.14 -20.34 12.27
N VAL A 9 31.83 -19.36 11.41
CA VAL A 9 30.54 -18.65 11.45
C VAL A 9 29.38 -19.59 11.11
N ILE A 10 29.53 -20.44 10.07
CA ILE A 10 28.54 -21.48 9.74
C ILE A 10 28.30 -22.41 10.94
N GLY A 11 29.36 -22.86 11.61
CA GLY A 11 29.28 -23.66 12.83
C GLY A 11 28.50 -22.97 13.95
N GLY A 12 28.76 -21.67 14.17
CA GLY A 12 28.03 -20.88 15.15
C GLY A 12 26.54 -20.74 14.83
N ILE A 13 26.19 -20.49 13.56
CA ILE A 13 24.80 -20.39 13.10
C ILE A 13 24.09 -21.74 13.22
N ALA A 14 24.73 -22.83 12.79
CA ALA A 14 24.17 -24.18 12.90
C ALA A 14 23.86 -24.55 14.35
N ALA A 15 24.79 -24.26 15.27
CA ALA A 15 24.59 -24.49 16.70
C ALA A 15 23.43 -23.66 17.26
N ALA A 16 23.39 -22.35 16.98
CA ALA A 16 22.35 -21.44 17.48
C ALA A 16 20.95 -21.79 16.94
N CYS A 17 20.87 -22.32 15.72
CA CYS A 17 19.61 -22.74 15.09
C CYS A 17 19.25 -24.22 15.31
N ALA A 18 20.09 -25.00 16.01
CA ALA A 18 19.96 -26.45 16.16
C ALA A 18 19.82 -27.21 14.82
N ILE A 19 20.63 -26.84 13.82
CA ILE A 19 20.67 -27.44 12.48
C ILE A 19 21.91 -28.33 12.35
N ASP A 20 21.82 -29.41 11.57
CA ASP A 20 23.00 -30.23 11.21
C ASP A 20 24.04 -29.38 10.46
N HIS A 21 25.15 -29.10 11.14
CA HIS A 21 26.27 -28.33 10.62
C HIS A 21 26.82 -28.90 9.31
N ALA A 22 26.95 -30.23 9.20
CA ALA A 22 27.54 -30.85 8.01
C ALA A 22 26.60 -30.74 6.80
N ALA A 23 25.29 -30.82 7.01
CA ALA A 23 24.31 -30.60 5.96
C ALA A 23 24.31 -29.14 5.48
N LEU A 24 24.29 -28.19 6.42
CA LEU A 24 24.32 -26.76 6.11
C LEU A 24 25.60 -26.36 5.38
N ASP A 25 26.77 -26.80 5.86
CA ASP A 25 28.07 -26.51 5.22
C ASP A 25 28.13 -27.04 3.78
N ARG A 26 27.61 -28.26 3.52
CA ARG A 26 27.53 -28.81 2.16
C ARG A 26 26.66 -27.96 1.24
N GLU A 27 25.49 -27.53 1.70
CA GLU A 27 24.58 -26.70 0.90
C GLU A 27 25.20 -25.34 0.58
N LEU A 28 25.78 -24.67 1.57
CA LEU A 28 26.41 -23.36 1.40
C LEU A 28 27.65 -23.44 0.50
N CYS A 29 28.47 -24.49 0.62
CA CYS A 29 29.59 -24.73 -0.29
C CYS A 29 29.14 -24.95 -1.73
N ALA A 30 28.01 -25.65 -1.95
CA ALA A 30 27.48 -25.87 -3.29
C ALA A 30 26.99 -24.55 -3.93
N ILE A 31 26.35 -23.68 -3.14
CA ILE A 31 25.91 -22.35 -3.59
C ILE A 31 27.12 -21.45 -3.89
N GLU A 32 28.13 -21.45 -3.02
CA GLU A 32 29.37 -20.70 -3.23
C GLU A 32 30.10 -21.18 -4.50
N ALA A 33 30.20 -22.49 -4.71
CA ALA A 33 30.82 -23.07 -5.90
C ALA A 33 30.07 -22.72 -7.20
N ALA A 34 28.75 -22.53 -7.12
CA ALA A 34 27.94 -22.03 -8.23
C ALA A 34 28.10 -20.52 -8.48
N GLY A 35 28.78 -19.80 -7.58
CA GLY A 35 29.00 -18.35 -7.69
C GLY A 35 27.81 -17.49 -7.27
N ASP A 36 26.76 -18.07 -6.70
CA ASP A 36 25.53 -17.37 -6.31
C ASP A 36 25.65 -16.76 -4.90
N ARG A 37 26.44 -15.69 -4.81
CA ARG A 37 26.73 -15.01 -3.54
C ARG A 37 25.51 -14.40 -2.88
N GLN A 38 24.58 -13.88 -3.68
CA GLN A 38 23.36 -13.27 -3.15
C GLN A 38 22.54 -14.31 -2.39
N ARG A 39 22.31 -15.48 -2.99
CA ARG A 39 21.62 -16.59 -2.34
C ARG A 39 22.34 -17.08 -1.09
N LEU A 40 23.67 -17.18 -1.14
CA LEU A 40 24.49 -17.58 0.01
C LEU A 40 24.22 -16.65 1.20
N TYR A 41 24.32 -15.33 1.00
CA TYR A 41 24.10 -14.36 2.07
C TYR A 41 22.64 -14.29 2.52
N ASP A 42 21.68 -14.45 1.61
CA ASP A 42 20.25 -14.46 1.97
C ASP A 42 19.89 -15.64 2.87
N ILE A 43 20.46 -16.82 2.64
CA ILE A 43 20.27 -18.00 3.51
C ILE A 43 20.92 -17.74 4.87
N MET A 44 22.16 -17.26 4.89
CA MET A 44 22.88 -16.98 6.14
C MET A 44 22.17 -15.93 6.99
N ALA A 45 21.72 -14.84 6.38
CA ALA A 45 20.97 -13.78 7.04
C ALA A 45 19.60 -14.28 7.55
N LEU A 46 18.92 -15.15 6.78
CA LEU A 46 17.67 -15.80 7.22
C LEU A 46 17.89 -16.71 8.43
N LEU A 47 18.99 -17.46 8.46
CA LEU A 47 19.31 -18.31 9.62
C LEU A 47 19.62 -17.45 10.84
N ILE A 48 20.42 -16.39 10.69
CA ILE A 48 20.70 -15.44 11.79
C ILE A 48 19.41 -14.79 12.29
N SER A 49 18.46 -14.42 11.42
CA SER A 49 17.20 -13.80 11.84
C SER A 49 16.27 -14.74 12.62
N ARG A 50 16.52 -16.06 12.61
CA ARG A 50 15.76 -17.05 13.40
C ARG A 50 16.29 -17.23 14.82
N ILE A 51 17.52 -16.80 15.10
CA ILE A 51 18.11 -16.79 16.44
C ILE A 51 17.35 -15.76 17.27
N GLY A 52 17.00 -16.04 18.54
CA GLY A 52 16.30 -15.07 19.40
C GLY A 52 17.00 -13.71 19.48
N ASP A 53 16.23 -12.65 19.76
CA ASP A 53 16.80 -11.30 19.93
C ASP A 53 17.80 -11.31 21.08
N GLY A 54 19.03 -10.86 20.82
CA GLY A 54 20.07 -10.86 21.84
C GLY A 54 21.50 -10.74 21.31
N VAL A 55 22.44 -10.81 22.25
CA VAL A 55 23.89 -10.63 22.01
C VAL A 55 24.42 -11.63 20.99
N GLU A 56 23.94 -12.87 21.00
CA GLU A 56 24.40 -13.91 20.09
C GLU A 56 24.07 -13.61 18.62
N ARG A 57 22.86 -13.11 18.34
CA ARG A 57 22.45 -12.72 16.99
C ARG A 57 23.36 -11.62 16.43
N GLY A 58 23.62 -10.58 17.23
CA GLY A 58 24.54 -9.49 16.87
C GLY A 58 25.95 -9.99 16.63
N ARG A 59 26.47 -10.83 17.55
CA ARG A 59 27.82 -11.43 17.43
C ARG A 59 27.98 -12.22 16.14
N LEU A 60 27.00 -13.04 15.76
CA LEU A 60 27.07 -13.85 14.54
C LEU A 60 26.95 -12.99 13.27
N ALA A 61 26.11 -11.95 13.28
CA ALA A 61 26.04 -10.99 12.18
C ALA A 61 27.38 -10.25 11.99
N ASP A 62 27.99 -9.75 13.06
CA ASP A 62 29.28 -9.07 12.99
C ASP A 62 30.42 -10.02 12.61
N ALA A 63 30.39 -11.28 13.08
CA ALA A 63 31.36 -12.29 12.66
C ALA A 63 31.23 -12.61 11.17
N LEU A 64 30.01 -12.70 10.65
CA LEU A 64 29.76 -12.89 9.22
C LEU A 64 30.28 -11.70 8.40
N ILE A 65 30.00 -10.47 8.83
CA ILE A 65 30.57 -9.25 8.23
C ILE A 65 32.11 -9.29 8.25
N GLY A 66 32.72 -9.72 9.36
CA GLY A 66 34.17 -9.85 9.49
C GLY A 66 34.81 -10.81 8.48
N CYS A 67 34.06 -11.77 7.93
CA CYS A 67 34.56 -12.66 6.87
C CYS A 67 34.69 -11.96 5.51
N ARG A 68 33.82 -10.97 5.25
CA ARG A 68 33.67 -10.23 3.98
C ARG A 68 33.26 -8.78 4.25
N PRO A 69 34.10 -7.97 4.90
CA PRO A 69 33.74 -6.61 5.28
C PRO A 69 33.57 -5.69 4.07
N ASP A 70 34.06 -6.12 2.90
CA ASP A 70 34.14 -5.40 1.64
C ASP A 70 32.98 -5.70 0.66
N ASP A 71 32.00 -6.54 1.03
CA ASP A 71 30.95 -7.04 0.13
C ASP A 71 29.55 -6.47 0.45
N GLU A 72 29.03 -5.58 -0.39
CA GLU A 72 27.72 -4.95 -0.20
C GLU A 72 26.55 -5.93 -0.15
N ALA A 73 26.63 -7.06 -0.87
CA ALA A 73 25.55 -8.03 -0.93
C ALA A 73 25.28 -8.65 0.46
N LEU A 74 26.33 -8.81 1.26
CA LEU A 74 26.22 -9.31 2.62
C LEU A 74 25.48 -8.33 3.54
N TYR A 75 25.84 -7.04 3.49
CA TYR A 75 25.17 -6.02 4.28
C TYR A 75 23.70 -5.87 3.89
N LEU A 76 23.38 -5.95 2.59
CA LEU A 76 22.00 -5.92 2.10
C LEU A 76 21.19 -7.12 2.61
N ALA A 77 21.73 -8.34 2.52
CA ALA A 77 21.05 -9.53 3.02
C ALA A 77 20.77 -9.43 4.53
N LEU A 78 21.75 -8.98 5.32
CA LEU A 78 21.57 -8.74 6.76
C LEU A 78 20.55 -7.63 7.04
N ALA A 79 20.62 -6.50 6.35
CA ALA A 79 19.67 -5.40 6.54
C ALA A 79 18.23 -5.80 6.17
N HIS A 80 18.03 -6.57 5.11
CA HIS A 80 16.71 -7.10 4.74
C HIS A 80 16.13 -8.03 5.82
N ARG A 81 16.96 -8.86 6.45
CA ARG A 81 16.50 -9.90 7.40
C ARG A 81 16.42 -9.43 8.84
N LEU A 82 17.33 -8.53 9.26
CA LEU A 82 17.45 -8.09 10.64
C LEU A 82 16.79 -6.73 10.88
N ALA A 83 16.84 -5.85 9.89
CA ALA A 83 16.30 -4.50 10.00
C ALA A 83 15.03 -4.27 9.15
N TYR A 84 14.58 -5.31 8.44
CA TYR A 84 13.42 -5.24 7.55
C TYR A 84 13.45 -4.02 6.63
N ALA A 85 14.61 -3.76 6.02
CA ALA A 85 14.77 -2.66 5.08
C ALA A 85 13.92 -2.90 3.82
N GLY A 86 12.62 -2.57 3.90
CA GLY A 86 11.60 -2.84 2.88
C GLY A 86 10.17 -2.81 3.44
N MET A 87 9.19 -3.08 2.57
CA MET A 87 7.76 -3.11 2.90
C MET A 87 7.36 -4.37 3.70
N GLY A 88 6.17 -4.35 4.30
CA GLY A 88 5.53 -5.56 4.85
C GLY A 88 5.76 -5.81 6.35
N VAL A 89 6.23 -4.79 7.10
CA VAL A 89 6.37 -4.87 8.55
C VAL A 89 5.61 -3.74 9.22
N LEU A 90 4.50 -4.15 9.84
CA LEU A 90 3.64 -3.31 10.64
C LEU A 90 4.25 -3.07 12.02
N GLU A 91 4.17 -1.83 12.48
CA GLU A 91 4.62 -1.35 13.80
C GLU A 91 6.06 -1.76 14.12
N ARG A 92 7.02 -1.14 13.41
CA ARG A 92 8.45 -1.39 13.65
C ARG A 92 8.90 -0.74 14.96
N ASP A 93 9.60 -1.52 15.79
CA ASP A 93 10.40 -0.98 16.89
C ASP A 93 11.39 0.06 16.34
N PRO A 94 11.46 1.29 16.88
CA PRO A 94 12.43 2.31 16.46
C PRO A 94 13.91 1.87 16.52
N ALA A 95 14.26 0.80 17.23
CA ALA A 95 15.58 0.18 17.19
C ALA A 95 15.88 -0.49 15.84
N ILE A 96 14.86 -1.02 15.15
CA ILE A 96 14.99 -1.75 13.89
C ILE A 96 15.51 -0.83 12.76
N PRO A 97 14.91 0.35 12.48
CA PRO A 97 15.46 1.27 11.48
C PRO A 97 16.91 1.68 11.77
N ARG A 98 17.26 1.90 13.04
CA ARG A 98 18.62 2.27 13.45
C ARG A 98 19.63 1.17 13.15
N GLN A 99 19.30 -0.08 13.48
CA GLN A 99 20.15 -1.22 13.15
C GLN A 99 20.39 -1.34 11.63
N GLY A 100 19.36 -1.10 10.82
CA GLY A 100 19.48 -1.11 9.36
C GLY A 100 20.35 0.02 8.83
N ILE A 101 20.19 1.23 9.38
CA ILE A 101 21.02 2.39 9.05
C ILE A 101 22.48 2.10 9.39
N ASP A 102 22.76 1.53 10.56
CA ASP A 102 24.13 1.20 10.98
C ASP A 102 24.76 0.10 10.10
N LEU A 103 23.98 -0.91 9.70
CA LEU A 103 24.44 -1.96 8.78
C LEU A 103 24.79 -1.39 7.40
N LEU A 104 23.87 -0.63 6.80
CA LEU A 104 24.05 -0.11 5.45
C LEU A 104 25.04 1.06 5.40
N GLY A 105 25.13 1.87 6.46
CA GLY A 105 26.18 2.88 6.62
C GLY A 105 27.58 2.26 6.62
N ARG A 106 27.78 1.15 7.36
CA ARG A 106 29.03 0.37 7.31
C ARG A 106 29.32 -0.15 5.91
N ALA A 107 28.30 -0.56 5.14
CA ALA A 107 28.49 -0.96 3.75
C ALA A 107 29.03 0.19 2.89
N LEU A 108 28.50 1.41 3.07
CA LEU A 108 28.98 2.60 2.37
C LEU A 108 30.43 2.96 2.74
N GLU A 109 30.81 2.77 3.99
CA GLU A 109 32.15 3.08 4.50
C GLU A 109 33.21 2.04 4.13
N ARG A 110 32.86 0.75 4.19
CA ARG A 110 33.84 -0.35 4.19
C ARG A 110 33.84 -1.17 2.91
N ALA A 111 32.70 -1.23 2.21
CA ALA A 111 32.57 -2.04 1.01
C ALA A 111 32.97 -1.27 -0.25
N ALA A 112 33.65 -1.97 -1.16
CA ALA A 112 33.93 -1.45 -2.49
C ALA A 112 32.59 -1.21 -3.21
N PRO A 113 32.43 -0.09 -3.95
CA PRO A 113 31.21 0.14 -4.72
C PRO A 113 30.94 -1.02 -5.68
N SER A 114 29.72 -1.56 -5.64
CA SER A 114 29.25 -2.59 -6.56
C SER A 114 28.00 -2.12 -7.32
N PRO A 115 27.50 -2.89 -8.29
CA PRO A 115 26.19 -2.63 -8.91
C PRO A 115 25.01 -2.59 -7.94
N LEU A 116 25.17 -3.07 -6.70
CA LEU A 116 24.15 -3.06 -5.64
C LEU A 116 24.14 -1.76 -4.82
N ARG A 117 25.14 -0.88 -4.96
CA ARG A 117 25.24 0.41 -4.23
C ARG A 117 23.95 1.25 -4.34
N PRO A 118 23.26 1.35 -5.50
CA PRO A 118 21.98 2.06 -5.57
C PRO A 118 20.88 1.44 -4.68
N GLN A 119 20.86 0.11 -4.52
CA GLN A 119 19.91 -0.57 -3.62
C GLN A 119 20.24 -0.29 -2.15
N VAL A 120 21.53 -0.19 -1.79
CA VAL A 120 21.97 0.24 -0.44
C VAL A 120 21.40 1.63 -0.14
N HIS A 121 21.56 2.58 -1.08
CA HIS A 121 20.99 3.91 -0.95
C HIS A 121 19.45 3.92 -0.92
N ALA A 122 18.79 3.11 -1.74
CA ALA A 122 17.32 2.99 -1.71
C ALA A 122 16.83 2.53 -0.34
N ASN A 123 17.45 1.50 0.24
CA ASN A 123 17.09 0.99 1.55
C ASN A 123 17.39 2.00 2.67
N LEU A 124 18.51 2.72 2.59
CA LEU A 124 18.79 3.81 3.53
C LEU A 124 17.76 4.93 3.43
N SER A 125 17.32 5.30 2.22
CA SER A 125 16.26 6.29 2.02
C SER A 125 14.98 5.89 2.76
N PHE A 126 14.55 4.64 2.59
CA PHE A 126 13.42 4.08 3.32
C PHE A 126 13.60 4.14 4.85
N LEU A 127 14.73 3.63 5.37
CA LEU A 127 14.97 3.57 6.80
C LEU A 127 15.08 4.97 7.44
N PHE A 128 15.63 5.96 6.74
CA PHE A 128 15.67 7.34 7.23
C PHE A 128 14.29 8.00 7.24
N ASN A 129 13.40 7.70 6.29
CA ASN A 129 12.00 8.12 6.39
C ASN A 129 11.35 7.53 7.64
N GLU A 130 11.56 6.25 7.91
CA GLU A 130 11.04 5.58 9.11
C GLU A 130 11.61 6.16 10.40
N ALA A 131 12.89 6.55 10.40
CA ALA A 131 13.55 7.21 11.53
C ALA A 131 13.19 8.70 11.68
N GLY A 132 12.26 9.25 10.87
CA GLY A 132 11.87 10.66 10.95
C GLY A 132 12.95 11.64 10.47
N ARG A 133 13.84 11.19 9.58
CA ARG A 133 14.95 11.97 9.00
C ARG A 133 14.79 12.12 7.48
N PRO A 134 13.74 12.84 7.02
CA PRO A 134 13.46 12.96 5.59
C PRO A 134 14.56 13.72 4.83
N ASP A 135 15.35 14.55 5.53
CA ASP A 135 16.54 15.22 5.00
C ASP A 135 17.60 14.21 4.53
N LEU A 136 17.94 13.23 5.37
CA LEU A 136 18.87 12.16 5.01
C LEU A 136 18.22 11.18 4.03
N ALA A 137 16.93 10.93 4.17
CA ALA A 137 16.21 10.07 3.24
C ALA A 137 16.27 10.59 1.80
N GLU A 138 16.19 11.91 1.59
CA GLU A 138 16.36 12.50 0.26
C GLU A 138 17.78 12.35 -0.27
N VAL A 139 18.80 12.58 0.55
CA VAL A 139 20.22 12.41 0.16
C VAL A 139 20.44 11.00 -0.39
N HIS A 140 19.99 9.99 0.34
CA HIS A 140 20.09 8.60 -0.10
C HIS A 140 19.13 8.28 -1.26
N GLY A 141 17.92 8.84 -1.28
CA GLY A 141 16.95 8.63 -2.36
C GLY A 141 17.46 9.14 -3.71
N ARG A 142 18.17 10.27 -3.73
CA ARG A 142 18.84 10.79 -4.94
C ARG A 142 20.04 9.94 -5.34
N ALA A 143 20.84 9.50 -4.37
CA ALA A 143 21.98 8.61 -4.62
C ALA A 143 21.59 7.21 -5.08
N ALA A 144 20.33 6.81 -4.88
CA ALA A 144 19.75 5.56 -5.40
C ALA A 144 19.42 5.60 -6.90
N ALA A 145 19.69 6.70 -7.61
CA ALA A 145 19.48 6.80 -9.05
C ALA A 145 20.14 5.62 -9.80
N GLY A 146 19.38 4.98 -10.69
CA GLY A 146 19.81 3.77 -11.39
C GLY A 146 19.50 2.45 -10.65
N CYS A 147 18.90 2.51 -9.46
CA CYS A 147 18.37 1.33 -8.80
C CYS A 147 17.27 0.67 -9.66
N GLN A 148 17.39 -0.63 -9.92
CA GLN A 148 16.42 -1.37 -10.74
C GLN A 148 15.08 -1.58 -10.05
N ASN A 149 15.05 -1.50 -8.72
CA ASN A 149 13.83 -1.64 -7.95
C ASN A 149 13.01 -0.35 -7.97
N ALA A 150 12.00 -0.27 -8.85
CA ALA A 150 11.14 0.90 -9.04
C ALA A 150 10.50 1.46 -7.75
N ILE A 151 10.43 0.67 -6.67
CA ILE A 151 9.97 1.12 -5.36
C ILE A 151 10.85 2.23 -4.77
N PHE A 152 12.14 2.34 -5.14
CA PHE A 152 13.02 3.38 -4.60
C PHE A 152 12.48 4.81 -4.81
N HIS A 153 11.78 5.03 -5.92
CA HIS A 153 11.18 6.31 -6.21
C HIS A 153 10.07 6.67 -5.22
N LEU A 154 9.41 5.68 -4.61
CA LEU A 154 8.43 5.90 -3.54
C LEU A 154 9.14 6.47 -2.30
N TRP A 155 10.35 6.01 -1.98
CA TRP A 155 11.13 6.50 -0.83
C TRP A 155 11.57 7.95 -1.00
N LEU A 156 12.04 8.29 -2.20
CA LEU A 156 12.34 9.68 -2.55
C LEU A 156 11.08 10.54 -2.51
N GLY A 157 9.96 10.05 -3.06
CA GLY A 157 8.67 10.72 -2.99
C GLY A 157 8.22 11.02 -1.56
N GLU A 158 8.39 10.07 -0.64
CA GLU A 158 8.09 10.28 0.78
C GLU A 158 8.96 11.36 1.40
N ALA A 159 10.27 11.32 1.14
CA ALA A 159 11.23 12.27 1.68
C ALA A 159 10.92 13.69 1.22
N LEU A 160 10.58 13.86 -0.07
CA LEU A 160 10.18 15.14 -0.64
C LEU A 160 8.85 15.64 -0.03
N PHE A 161 7.85 14.76 0.07
CA PHE A 161 6.55 15.10 0.66
C PHE A 161 6.69 15.57 2.11
N ARG A 162 7.40 14.82 2.95
CA ARG A 162 7.61 15.16 4.37
C ARG A 162 8.40 16.46 4.58
N GLN A 163 9.20 16.87 3.60
CA GLN A 163 9.90 18.17 3.61
C GLN A 163 9.08 19.32 3.01
N GLY A 164 7.84 19.08 2.57
CA GLY A 164 7.03 20.09 1.89
C GLY A 164 7.56 20.47 0.50
N LYS A 165 8.37 19.61 -0.12
CA LYS A 165 8.95 19.81 -1.45
C LYS A 165 7.98 19.27 -2.50
N TYR A 166 7.08 20.13 -2.96
CA TYR A 166 6.04 19.77 -3.92
C TYR A 166 6.39 20.12 -5.37
N ALA A 167 7.62 20.54 -5.69
CA ALA A 167 7.99 20.75 -7.08
C ALA A 167 8.08 19.41 -7.82
N SER A 168 7.81 19.42 -9.13
CA SER A 168 8.05 18.26 -9.98
C SER A 168 9.56 17.94 -9.96
N ASP A 169 9.91 16.69 -9.66
CA ASP A 169 11.29 16.22 -9.58
C ASP A 169 11.55 15.20 -10.71
N GLY A 170 12.70 15.33 -11.38
CA GLY A 170 13.08 14.48 -12.51
C GLY A 170 13.58 13.09 -12.11
N LEU A 171 14.00 12.90 -10.85
CA LEU A 171 14.43 11.63 -10.29
C LEU A 171 13.30 10.89 -9.57
N CYS A 172 12.23 11.60 -9.20
CA CYS A 172 11.05 11.02 -8.59
C CYS A 172 10.01 10.71 -9.65
N VAL A 173 9.57 9.46 -9.74
CA VAL A 173 8.45 9.11 -10.61
C VAL A 173 7.14 9.71 -10.13
N ILE A 174 6.98 9.99 -8.82
CA ILE A 174 5.80 10.62 -8.24
C ILE A 174 5.90 12.13 -8.40
N ASP A 175 4.86 12.70 -9.00
CA ASP A 175 4.71 14.13 -9.15
C ASP A 175 3.84 14.71 -8.04
N LEU A 176 4.49 15.43 -7.13
CA LEU A 176 3.85 16.08 -6.00
C LEU A 176 3.33 17.50 -6.32
N SER A 177 3.45 17.98 -7.57
CA SER A 177 3.11 19.36 -7.95
C SER A 177 1.64 19.72 -7.81
N SER A 178 0.75 18.74 -7.86
CA SER A 178 -0.66 18.88 -7.49
C SER A 178 -0.86 19.29 -6.01
N LEU A 179 0.12 19.05 -5.14
CA LEU A 179 0.07 19.39 -3.71
C LEU A 179 0.74 20.74 -3.39
N SER A 180 1.29 21.41 -4.41
CA SER A 180 1.86 22.74 -4.28
C SER A 180 0.84 23.74 -3.72
N PHE A 181 1.32 24.79 -3.06
CA PHE A 181 0.45 25.81 -2.45
C PHE A 181 -0.60 26.37 -3.43
N ARG A 182 -0.19 26.66 -4.67
CA ARG A 182 -1.11 27.19 -5.70
C ARG A 182 -2.25 26.22 -6.02
N ARG A 183 -1.94 24.94 -6.21
CA ARG A 183 -2.92 23.90 -6.57
C ARG A 183 -3.84 23.58 -5.40
N ALA A 184 -3.26 23.49 -4.20
CA ALA A 184 -4.01 23.35 -2.95
C ALA A 184 -4.99 24.52 -2.73
N ALA A 185 -4.55 25.77 -2.94
CA ALA A 185 -5.42 26.94 -2.81
C ALA A 185 -6.57 26.95 -3.82
N GLN A 186 -6.34 26.46 -5.05
CA GLN A 186 -7.40 26.29 -6.04
C GLN A 186 -8.44 25.25 -5.61
N ALA A 187 -7.98 24.09 -5.10
CA ALA A 187 -8.87 23.06 -4.58
C ALA A 187 -9.68 23.58 -3.37
N LEU A 188 -9.06 24.36 -2.49
CA LEU A 188 -9.72 25.00 -1.35
C LEU A 188 -10.80 25.97 -1.80
N ALA A 189 -10.48 26.88 -2.73
CA ALA A 189 -11.45 27.82 -3.28
C ALA A 189 -12.63 27.11 -3.97
N GLN A 190 -12.37 25.98 -4.65
CA GLN A 190 -13.43 25.16 -5.23
C GLN A 190 -14.30 24.49 -4.17
N ALA A 191 -13.72 24.02 -3.06
CA ALA A 191 -14.47 23.48 -1.93
C ALA A 191 -15.31 24.54 -1.23
N ASP A 192 -14.80 25.77 -1.11
CA ASP A 192 -15.52 26.92 -0.54
C ASP A 192 -16.71 27.36 -1.42
N ALA A 193 -16.56 27.24 -2.74
CA ALA A 193 -17.61 27.56 -3.71
C ALA A 193 -18.64 26.43 -3.92
N ALA A 194 -18.44 25.27 -3.28
CA ALA A 194 -19.34 24.13 -3.43
C ALA A 194 -20.72 24.42 -2.79
N PRO A 195 -21.79 23.72 -3.23
CA PRO A 195 -23.08 23.79 -2.56
C PRO A 195 -22.96 23.46 -1.06
N PRO A 196 -23.84 24.01 -0.20
CA PRO A 196 -23.80 23.72 1.23
C PRO A 196 -23.85 22.22 1.54
N PHE A 197 -22.90 21.77 2.35
CA PHE A 197 -22.86 20.41 2.83
C PHE A 197 -23.80 20.25 4.03
N ALA A 198 -24.88 19.49 3.86
CA ALA A 198 -25.78 19.12 4.95
C ALA A 198 -25.64 17.61 5.24
N PRO A 199 -25.53 17.19 6.51
CA PRO A 199 -25.57 15.78 6.87
C PRO A 199 -26.93 15.19 6.50
N ALA A 200 -26.96 14.32 5.49
CA ALA A 200 -28.17 13.65 5.06
C ALA A 200 -28.30 12.22 5.64
N GLY A 201 -27.25 11.70 6.28
CA GLY A 201 -27.17 10.29 6.70
C GLY A 201 -27.19 9.29 5.54
N ARG A 202 -27.00 9.77 4.31
CA ARG A 202 -26.99 8.98 3.08
C ARG A 202 -25.56 8.60 2.73
N HIS A 203 -25.40 7.40 2.20
CA HIS A 203 -24.11 6.83 1.84
C HIS A 203 -24.16 6.28 0.42
N VAL A 204 -23.07 6.45 -0.31
CA VAL A 204 -22.84 5.79 -1.60
C VAL A 204 -21.56 4.97 -1.54
N VAL A 205 -21.67 3.68 -1.80
CA VAL A 205 -20.54 2.80 -2.06
C VAL A 205 -20.08 3.02 -3.50
N LEU A 206 -18.85 3.46 -3.67
CA LEU A 206 -18.25 3.84 -4.93
C LEU A 206 -17.11 2.89 -5.30
N VAL A 207 -17.22 2.31 -6.49
CA VAL A 207 -16.28 1.29 -6.98
C VAL A 207 -15.92 1.61 -8.43
N SER A 208 -14.67 1.39 -8.83
CA SER A 208 -14.26 1.43 -10.24
C SER A 208 -13.66 0.10 -10.67
N VAL A 209 -13.96 -0.29 -11.90
CA VAL A 209 -13.53 -1.58 -12.46
C VAL A 209 -13.38 -1.49 -13.98
N ASP A 210 -12.55 -2.36 -14.54
CA ASP A 210 -12.67 -2.70 -15.95
C ASP A 210 -13.81 -3.71 -16.20
N GLY A 211 -14.10 -4.00 -17.47
CA GLY A 211 -15.14 -4.98 -17.81
C GLY A 211 -14.88 -6.38 -17.25
N ALA A 212 -13.63 -6.82 -17.16
CA ALA A 212 -13.27 -8.14 -16.65
C ALA A 212 -13.48 -8.24 -15.13
N TYR A 213 -13.02 -7.25 -14.36
CA TYR A 213 -13.22 -7.16 -12.92
C TYR A 213 -14.69 -6.99 -12.56
N PHE A 214 -15.46 -6.22 -13.35
CA PHE A 214 -16.91 -6.11 -13.15
C PHE A 214 -17.58 -7.48 -13.21
N LYS A 215 -17.34 -8.24 -14.29
CA LYS A 215 -17.88 -9.60 -14.48
C LYS A 215 -17.47 -10.55 -13.36
N ARG A 216 -16.28 -10.37 -12.80
CA ARG A 216 -15.74 -11.25 -11.76
C ARG A 216 -16.26 -10.97 -10.35
N TYR A 217 -16.49 -9.70 -10.00
CA TYR A 217 -16.68 -9.32 -8.59
C TYR A 217 -17.95 -8.54 -8.30
N ALA A 218 -18.50 -7.79 -9.26
CA ALA A 218 -19.61 -6.89 -9.01
C ALA A 218 -20.86 -7.62 -8.51
N ALA A 219 -21.15 -8.79 -9.07
CA ALA A 219 -22.31 -9.59 -8.67
C ALA A 219 -22.27 -9.95 -7.18
N ALA A 220 -21.15 -10.48 -6.69
CA ALA A 220 -21.04 -10.87 -5.28
C ALA A 220 -21.15 -9.66 -4.34
N GLN A 221 -20.54 -8.53 -4.68
CA GLN A 221 -20.58 -7.32 -3.85
C GLN A 221 -21.96 -6.66 -3.82
N ILE A 222 -22.62 -6.50 -4.98
CA ILE A 222 -23.99 -5.97 -5.06
C ILE A 222 -24.95 -6.87 -4.27
N LEU A 223 -24.86 -8.18 -4.46
CA LEU A 223 -25.74 -9.13 -3.78
C LEU A 223 -25.43 -9.24 -2.28
N ASN A 224 -24.19 -9.03 -1.88
CA ASN A 224 -23.83 -8.92 -0.46
C ASN A 224 -24.55 -7.76 0.22
N LEU A 225 -24.53 -6.56 -0.38
CA LEU A 225 -25.21 -5.38 0.15
C LEU A 225 -26.72 -5.57 0.18
N HIS A 226 -27.28 -6.19 -0.86
CA HIS A 226 -28.70 -6.53 -0.92
C HIS A 226 -29.09 -7.54 0.18
N ALA A 227 -28.32 -8.61 0.36
CA ALA A 227 -28.56 -9.62 1.40
C ALA A 227 -28.45 -9.06 2.82
N LEU A 228 -27.60 -8.04 3.03
CA LEU A 228 -27.50 -7.33 4.30
C LEU A 228 -28.69 -6.39 4.55
N GLY A 229 -29.53 -6.10 3.54
CA GLY A 229 -30.57 -5.08 3.65
C GLY A 229 -29.99 -3.69 3.90
N SER A 230 -28.85 -3.39 3.26
CA SER A 230 -28.20 -2.08 3.35
C SER A 230 -29.01 -1.02 2.61
N ALA A 231 -29.03 0.20 3.16
CA ALA A 231 -29.67 1.37 2.57
C ALA A 231 -28.71 2.21 1.70
N VAL A 232 -27.44 1.80 1.56
CA VAL A 232 -26.48 2.52 0.72
C VAL A 232 -26.89 2.49 -0.75
N ALA A 233 -26.61 3.58 -1.45
CA ALA A 233 -26.53 3.53 -2.90
C ALA A 233 -25.23 2.83 -3.31
N VAL A 234 -25.26 2.16 -4.45
CA VAL A 234 -24.07 1.55 -5.05
C VAL A 234 -23.84 2.21 -6.39
N HIS A 235 -22.62 2.69 -6.63
CA HIS A 235 -22.20 3.28 -7.88
C HIS A 235 -20.96 2.56 -8.41
N TYR A 236 -21.08 1.96 -9.60
CA TYR A 236 -19.94 1.41 -10.33
C TYR A 236 -19.54 2.34 -11.47
N HIS A 237 -18.27 2.70 -11.50
CA HIS A 237 -17.63 3.31 -12.66
C HIS A 237 -16.92 2.26 -13.49
N ILE A 238 -17.43 2.01 -14.69
CA ILE A 238 -16.99 0.92 -15.54
C ILE A 238 -16.14 1.47 -16.68
N VAL A 239 -14.85 1.17 -16.64
CA VAL A 239 -13.91 1.51 -17.69
C VAL A 239 -13.89 0.38 -18.72
N ASN A 240 -14.03 0.72 -20.01
CA ASN A 240 -13.93 -0.24 -21.11
C ASN A 240 -14.90 -1.45 -21.00
N GLY A 241 -16.14 -1.22 -20.55
CA GLY A 241 -17.18 -2.25 -20.53
C GLY A 241 -17.56 -2.78 -21.92
N ASP A 242 -17.96 -4.06 -21.96
CA ASP A 242 -18.42 -4.77 -23.16
C ASP A 242 -19.93 -5.10 -23.08
N ALA A 243 -20.45 -5.83 -24.07
CA ALA A 243 -21.86 -6.23 -24.11
C ALA A 243 -22.25 -7.20 -22.98
N GLU A 244 -21.33 -8.04 -22.52
CA GLU A 244 -21.58 -8.97 -21.40
C GLU A 244 -21.75 -8.20 -20.09
N VAL A 245 -20.98 -7.13 -19.89
CA VAL A 245 -21.17 -6.19 -18.77
C VAL A 245 -22.58 -5.60 -18.79
N ALA A 246 -23.06 -5.14 -19.94
CA ALA A 246 -24.41 -4.59 -20.06
C ALA A 246 -25.50 -5.63 -19.70
N GLN A 247 -25.35 -6.87 -20.16
CA GLN A 247 -26.27 -7.96 -19.81
C GLN A 247 -26.25 -8.27 -18.31
N LEU A 248 -25.07 -8.27 -17.70
CA LEU A 248 -24.92 -8.50 -16.27
C LEU A 248 -25.55 -7.37 -15.44
N ILE A 249 -25.42 -6.10 -15.88
CA ILE A 249 -26.09 -4.96 -15.24
C ILE A 249 -27.61 -5.17 -15.18
N GLU A 250 -28.22 -5.50 -16.32
CA GLU A 250 -29.68 -5.71 -16.39
C GLU A 250 -30.12 -6.91 -15.56
N ARG A 251 -29.35 -8.00 -15.58
CA ARG A 251 -29.60 -9.17 -14.72
C ARG A 251 -29.56 -8.79 -13.24
N LEU A 252 -28.54 -8.04 -12.81
CA LEU A 252 -28.39 -7.64 -11.40
C LEU A 252 -29.50 -6.69 -10.96
N ARG A 253 -29.90 -5.72 -11.80
CA ARG A 253 -31.06 -4.85 -11.55
C ARG A 253 -32.34 -5.66 -11.33
N GLY A 254 -32.57 -6.68 -12.15
CA GLY A 254 -33.70 -7.59 -12.00
C GLY A 254 -33.70 -8.35 -10.67
N ILE A 255 -32.51 -8.73 -10.16
CA ILE A 255 -32.37 -9.46 -8.89
C ILE A 255 -32.55 -8.56 -7.67
N VAL A 256 -31.93 -7.38 -7.65
CA VAL A 256 -31.92 -6.50 -6.46
C VAL A 256 -33.10 -5.53 -6.38
N GLY A 257 -33.92 -5.47 -7.43
CA GLY A 257 -35.15 -4.68 -7.45
C GLY A 257 -34.91 -3.20 -7.16
N ALA A 258 -35.49 -2.72 -6.05
CA ALA A 258 -35.47 -1.30 -5.69
C ALA A 258 -34.14 -0.82 -5.08
N MET A 259 -33.15 -1.70 -4.87
CA MET A 259 -31.85 -1.28 -4.35
C MET A 259 -31.18 -0.29 -5.31
N PRO A 260 -30.75 0.90 -4.86
CA PRO A 260 -30.22 1.94 -5.74
C PRO A 260 -28.83 1.58 -6.26
N VAL A 261 -28.78 0.91 -7.42
CA VAL A 261 -27.54 0.58 -8.14
C VAL A 261 -27.43 1.39 -9.43
N THR A 262 -26.38 2.20 -9.50
CA THR A 262 -26.10 3.13 -10.59
C THR A 262 -24.76 2.83 -11.25
N PHE A 263 -24.63 3.23 -12.51
CA PHE A 263 -23.47 2.92 -13.33
C PHE A 263 -23.07 4.16 -14.13
N SER A 264 -21.77 4.41 -14.21
CA SER A 264 -21.17 5.33 -15.17
C SER A 264 -20.16 4.57 -16.04
N HIS A 265 -19.86 5.11 -17.22
CA HIS A 265 -19.02 4.43 -18.20
C HIS A 265 -17.94 5.36 -18.74
N GLU A 266 -16.74 4.81 -18.91
CA GLU A 266 -15.61 5.49 -19.53
C GLU A 266 -15.01 4.62 -20.64
N ARG A 267 -14.51 5.26 -21.70
CA ARG A 267 -13.61 4.64 -22.66
C ARG A 267 -12.19 5.15 -22.42
N TRP A 268 -11.29 4.23 -22.11
CA TRP A 268 -9.88 4.49 -21.85
C TRP A 268 -9.02 3.80 -22.92
N ALA A 269 -8.18 4.58 -23.60
CA ALA A 269 -7.25 4.04 -24.59
C ALA A 269 -6.18 3.20 -23.89
N LEU A 270 -6.06 1.92 -24.24
CA LEU A 270 -5.13 0.98 -23.61
C LEU A 270 -3.68 1.39 -23.86
N ARG A 271 -2.86 1.39 -22.81
CA ARG A 271 -1.42 1.75 -22.85
C ARG A 271 -0.52 0.64 -22.32
N GLY A 272 -1.09 -0.49 -21.92
CA GLY A 272 -0.41 -1.65 -21.38
C GLY A 272 -0.75 -1.86 -19.90
N GLU A 273 -0.74 -3.12 -19.46
CA GLU A 273 -1.26 -3.51 -18.14
C GLU A 273 -0.65 -2.73 -16.96
N ALA A 274 0.63 -2.37 -17.05
CA ALA A 274 1.34 -1.62 -16.01
C ALA A 274 0.75 -0.22 -15.79
N ILE A 275 0.11 0.38 -16.80
CA ILE A 275 -0.54 1.70 -16.73
C ILE A 275 -2.05 1.53 -16.52
N ASP A 276 -2.64 0.59 -17.24
CA ASP A 276 -4.10 0.42 -17.31
C ASP A 276 -4.67 -0.09 -15.97
N LYS A 277 -4.01 -1.05 -15.30
CA LYS A 277 -4.52 -1.60 -14.03
C LYS A 277 -4.51 -0.56 -12.89
N PRO A 278 -3.44 0.22 -12.66
CA PRO A 278 -3.49 1.34 -11.71
C PRO A 278 -4.58 2.35 -12.04
N TYR A 279 -4.81 2.64 -13.33
CA TYR A 279 -5.89 3.54 -13.75
C TYR A 279 -7.25 3.00 -13.30
N TYR A 280 -7.59 1.76 -13.65
CA TYR A 280 -8.87 1.14 -13.28
C TYR A 280 -9.12 1.12 -11.78
N ALA A 281 -8.09 0.83 -10.98
CA ALA A 281 -8.17 0.85 -9.52
C ALA A 281 -8.36 2.26 -8.94
N SER A 282 -7.82 3.28 -9.61
CA SER A 282 -7.83 4.66 -9.12
C SER A 282 -9.03 5.48 -9.62
N SER A 283 -9.71 5.08 -10.70
CA SER A 283 -10.81 5.86 -11.28
C SER A 283 -11.94 6.16 -10.30
N ARG A 284 -12.18 5.30 -9.30
CA ARG A 284 -13.11 5.55 -8.19
C ARG A 284 -12.81 6.86 -7.46
N PHE A 285 -11.54 7.19 -7.27
CA PHE A 285 -11.14 8.46 -6.65
C PHE A 285 -11.20 9.65 -7.63
N LEU A 286 -11.00 9.42 -8.93
CA LEU A 286 -11.12 10.46 -9.95
C LEU A 286 -12.54 11.05 -10.02
N ILE A 287 -13.56 10.21 -9.77
CA ILE A 287 -14.97 10.59 -9.83
C ILE A 287 -15.63 10.77 -8.45
N ALA A 288 -14.93 10.49 -7.36
CA ALA A 288 -15.52 10.49 -6.01
C ALA A 288 -16.11 11.84 -5.61
N ALA A 289 -15.44 12.95 -5.95
CA ALA A 289 -15.95 14.29 -5.69
C ALA A 289 -17.26 14.57 -6.44
N GLU A 290 -17.37 14.11 -7.69
CA GLU A 290 -18.59 14.24 -8.51
C GLU A 290 -19.71 13.36 -7.95
N ALA A 291 -19.40 12.12 -7.57
CA ALA A 291 -20.34 11.21 -6.93
C ALA A 291 -20.89 11.77 -5.62
N MET A 292 -20.03 12.37 -4.79
CA MET A 292 -20.42 13.03 -3.54
C MET A 292 -21.51 14.10 -3.78
N LEU A 293 -21.28 14.99 -4.75
CA LEU A 293 -22.23 16.07 -5.07
C LEU A 293 -23.49 15.57 -5.76
N LEU A 294 -23.37 14.59 -6.66
CA LEU A 294 -24.49 14.01 -7.39
C LEU A 294 -25.47 13.31 -6.44
N HIS A 295 -24.94 12.50 -5.52
CA HIS A 295 -25.74 11.71 -4.59
C HIS A 295 -26.10 12.48 -3.31
N LYS A 296 -25.44 13.61 -3.04
CA LYS A 296 -25.56 14.39 -1.79
C LYS A 296 -25.40 13.47 -0.56
N ALA A 297 -24.35 12.66 -0.61
CA ALA A 297 -24.13 11.53 0.28
C ALA A 297 -22.66 11.42 0.67
N ASP A 298 -22.40 10.84 1.82
CA ASP A 298 -21.07 10.39 2.20
C ASP A 298 -20.60 9.32 1.22
N VAL A 299 -19.32 9.34 0.86
CA VAL A 299 -18.75 8.44 -0.13
C VAL A 299 -17.92 7.37 0.57
N ILE A 300 -18.26 6.12 0.32
CA ILE A 300 -17.49 4.94 0.75
C ILE A 300 -16.78 4.40 -0.47
N VAL A 301 -15.49 4.69 -0.61
CA VAL A 301 -14.66 4.18 -1.71
C VAL A 301 -14.14 2.81 -1.32
N CYS A 302 -14.37 1.78 -2.16
CA CYS A 302 -13.86 0.44 -1.89
C CYS A 302 -13.48 -0.34 -3.15
N ASP A 303 -12.65 -1.38 -2.99
CA ASP A 303 -12.31 -2.28 -4.09
C ASP A 303 -13.53 -3.13 -4.48
N ALA A 304 -13.57 -3.60 -5.72
CA ALA A 304 -14.63 -4.49 -6.17
C ALA A 304 -14.57 -5.87 -5.50
N ASP A 305 -13.38 -6.29 -5.04
CA ASP A 305 -13.17 -7.52 -4.28
C ASP A 305 -13.29 -7.29 -2.76
N VAL A 306 -14.24 -6.43 -2.35
CA VAL A 306 -14.63 -6.23 -0.95
C VAL A 306 -16.03 -6.76 -0.69
N LEU A 307 -16.19 -7.52 0.39
CA LEU A 307 -17.48 -7.94 0.95
C LEU A 307 -17.59 -7.49 2.40
N PHE A 308 -18.79 -7.18 2.84
CA PHE A 308 -19.09 -6.73 4.19
C PHE A 308 -19.78 -7.84 4.99
N ARG A 309 -19.41 -7.92 6.27
CA ARG A 309 -20.10 -8.76 7.26
C ARG A 309 -21.28 -8.04 7.91
N GLU A 310 -21.24 -6.72 7.93
CA GLU A 310 -22.28 -5.84 8.46
C GLU A 310 -22.62 -4.75 7.43
N LYS A 311 -23.68 -3.99 7.67
CA LYS A 311 -24.06 -2.91 6.76
C LYS A 311 -22.96 -1.83 6.70
N PRO A 312 -22.51 -1.37 5.52
CA PRO A 312 -21.48 -0.35 5.42
C PRO A 312 -21.82 0.93 6.19
N GLU A 313 -23.09 1.36 6.16
CA GLU A 313 -23.58 2.53 6.88
C GLU A 313 -23.52 2.39 8.41
N ASP A 314 -23.46 1.16 8.94
CA ASP A 314 -23.23 0.91 10.37
C ASP A 314 -21.73 0.88 10.68
N ILE A 315 -20.91 0.28 9.81
CA ILE A 315 -19.45 0.23 9.94
C ILE A 315 -18.86 1.65 9.97
N VAL A 316 -19.27 2.53 9.06
CA VAL A 316 -18.72 3.89 8.98
C VAL A 316 -19.11 4.77 10.17
N ARG A 317 -20.08 4.38 11.01
CA ARG A 317 -20.34 5.08 12.29
C ARG A 317 -19.15 4.99 13.25
N LEU A 318 -18.27 4.00 13.08
CA LEU A 318 -17.02 3.89 13.83
C LEU A 318 -16.05 5.05 13.53
N ALA A 319 -16.22 5.76 12.40
CA ALA A 319 -15.49 6.98 12.11
C ALA A 319 -15.91 8.18 12.98
N GLY A 320 -17.03 8.08 13.71
CA GLY A 320 -17.55 9.13 14.59
C GLY A 320 -17.73 10.46 13.85
N THR A 321 -17.06 11.51 14.31
CA THR A 321 -17.08 12.84 13.71
C THR A 321 -15.94 13.10 12.73
N ALA A 322 -15.22 12.07 12.25
CA ALA A 322 -14.17 12.25 11.25
C ALA A 322 -14.73 12.58 9.85
N ASP A 323 -14.09 13.51 9.14
CA ASP A 323 -14.40 13.86 7.75
C ASP A 323 -13.84 12.83 6.77
N VAL A 324 -12.76 12.16 7.15
CA VAL A 324 -12.15 11.06 6.40
C VAL A 324 -11.82 9.91 7.35
N ALA A 325 -12.12 8.68 6.97
CA ALA A 325 -11.64 7.50 7.67
C ALA A 325 -10.96 6.52 6.72
N HIS A 326 -9.80 6.03 7.13
CA HIS A 326 -8.89 5.22 6.33
C HIS A 326 -8.16 4.20 7.24
N THR A 327 -7.47 3.22 6.68
CA THR A 327 -6.52 2.42 7.47
C THR A 327 -5.28 3.24 7.79
N ASP A 328 -4.60 2.95 8.91
CA ASP A 328 -3.26 3.45 9.21
C ASP A 328 -2.35 2.27 9.59
N TYR A 329 -1.69 1.70 8.59
CA TYR A 329 -0.72 0.63 8.76
C TYR A 329 0.62 1.24 9.16
N ARG A 330 0.74 1.62 10.43
CA ARG A 330 1.96 2.25 10.97
C ARG A 330 3.18 1.39 10.67
N GLY A 331 4.27 2.03 10.25
CA GLY A 331 5.48 1.35 9.79
C GLY A 331 5.42 0.91 8.31
N GLU A 332 4.26 0.88 7.66
CA GLU A 332 4.28 0.75 6.20
C GLU A 332 4.67 2.09 5.55
N PRO A 333 5.34 2.07 4.39
CA PRO A 333 5.63 3.30 3.67
C PRO A 333 4.38 3.92 3.07
N LEU A 334 4.49 5.14 2.54
CA LEU A 334 3.36 5.90 2.01
C LEU A 334 2.45 5.15 1.02
N CYS A 335 3.01 4.22 0.24
CA CYS A 335 2.28 3.44 -0.76
C CYS A 335 1.49 2.26 -0.16
N SER A 336 1.61 1.99 1.14
CA SER A 336 0.92 0.91 1.85
C SER A 336 0.37 1.33 3.23
N ARG A 337 0.76 2.51 3.74
CA ARG A 337 0.31 3.05 5.03
C ARG A 337 -1.19 3.27 5.05
N TYR A 338 -1.73 3.94 4.03
CA TYR A 338 -3.18 4.09 3.84
C TYR A 338 -3.62 3.17 2.72
N ASN A 339 -4.16 2.00 3.08
CA ASN A 339 -4.77 1.06 2.16
C ASN A 339 -6.06 1.66 1.57
N ALA A 340 -6.23 1.52 0.26
CA ALA A 340 -7.35 2.09 -0.47
C ALA A 340 -8.55 1.14 -0.64
N SER A 341 -8.52 -0.06 -0.06
CA SER A 341 -9.59 -1.06 -0.22
C SER A 341 -10.88 -0.66 0.49
N PHE A 342 -10.84 0.16 1.54
CA PHE A 342 -12.03 0.69 2.23
C PHE A 342 -11.75 2.05 2.89
N VAL A 343 -12.30 3.11 2.30
CA VAL A 343 -12.10 4.50 2.72
C VAL A 343 -13.43 5.22 2.76
N TYR A 344 -13.64 6.04 3.78
CA TYR A 344 -14.84 6.86 3.95
C TYR A 344 -14.50 8.34 3.85
N PHE A 345 -15.35 9.08 3.13
CA PHE A 345 -15.32 10.53 3.03
C PHE A 345 -16.70 11.09 3.35
N ARG A 346 -16.78 11.91 4.39
CA ARG A 346 -18.01 12.62 4.73
C ARG A 346 -18.36 13.64 3.67
N HIS A 347 -19.66 13.77 3.37
CA HIS A 347 -20.27 14.87 2.64
C HIS A 347 -20.13 16.17 3.45
N SER A 348 -18.94 16.73 3.39
CA SER A 348 -18.44 17.89 4.14
C SER A 348 -17.45 18.64 3.26
N ARG A 349 -17.15 19.89 3.63
CA ARG A 349 -16.12 20.68 2.96
C ARG A 349 -14.76 19.99 2.97
N SER A 350 -14.33 19.45 4.13
CA SER A 350 -13.03 18.80 4.31
C SER A 350 -12.93 17.48 3.53
N GLY A 351 -13.98 16.65 3.57
CA GLY A 351 -14.06 15.43 2.77
C GLY A 351 -14.04 15.72 1.26
N TYR A 352 -14.82 16.72 0.82
CA TYR A 352 -14.87 17.15 -0.58
C TYR A 352 -13.53 17.73 -1.07
N LEU A 353 -12.89 18.61 -0.28
CA LEU A 353 -11.55 19.12 -0.57
C LEU A 353 -10.55 17.98 -0.78
N THR A 354 -10.56 17.01 0.14
CA THR A 354 -9.63 15.86 0.07
C THR A 354 -9.84 15.09 -1.23
N LEU A 355 -11.09 14.83 -1.64
CA LEU A 355 -11.40 14.17 -2.91
C LEU A 355 -10.95 14.97 -4.13
N LEU A 356 -11.09 16.30 -4.12
CA LEU A 356 -10.58 17.17 -5.19
C LEU A 356 -9.06 17.06 -5.31
N MET A 357 -8.35 17.06 -4.18
CA MET A 357 -6.90 16.94 -4.14
C MET A 357 -6.43 15.57 -4.64
N ILE A 358 -7.10 14.49 -4.24
CA ILE A 358 -6.79 13.13 -4.73
C ILE A 358 -7.00 13.05 -6.24
N ALA A 359 -8.12 13.57 -6.76
CA ALA A 359 -8.40 13.55 -8.18
C ALA A 359 -7.37 14.36 -8.98
N ASP A 360 -6.95 15.54 -8.51
CA ASP A 360 -5.91 16.35 -9.15
C ASP A 360 -4.53 15.67 -9.12
N PHE A 361 -4.20 15.05 -7.99
CA PHE A 361 -2.99 14.25 -7.84
C PHE A 361 -2.96 13.12 -8.85
N LEU A 362 -4.01 12.29 -8.90
CA LEU A 362 -4.08 11.16 -9.81
C LEU A 362 -4.03 11.59 -11.28
N ARG A 363 -4.72 12.67 -11.68
CA ARG A 363 -4.64 13.20 -13.06
C ARG A 363 -3.23 13.65 -13.43
N THR A 364 -2.57 14.37 -12.52
CA THR A 364 -1.19 14.85 -12.69
C THR A 364 -0.22 13.68 -12.83
N ASN A 365 -0.43 12.64 -12.03
CA ASN A 365 0.39 11.44 -12.06
C ASN A 365 0.07 10.64 -13.35
N PHE A 366 -1.16 10.26 -13.69
CA PHE A 366 -1.43 9.49 -14.92
C PHE A 366 -0.89 10.11 -16.23
N ALA A 367 -0.68 11.42 -16.28
CA ALA A 367 0.02 12.07 -17.39
C ALA A 367 1.49 11.61 -17.58
N ARG A 368 2.21 11.18 -16.52
CA ARG A 368 3.63 10.75 -16.57
C ARG A 368 3.86 9.23 -16.55
N CYS A 369 2.81 8.40 -16.69
CA CYS A 369 2.82 6.92 -16.67
C CYS A 369 3.27 6.30 -15.33
N TYR A 370 2.40 5.53 -14.65
CA TYR A 370 2.55 5.30 -13.20
C TYR A 370 2.57 3.88 -12.66
N ILE A 371 3.06 3.86 -11.43
CA ILE A 371 3.37 2.72 -10.57
C ILE A 371 2.10 2.18 -9.92
N TRP A 372 2.08 0.86 -9.74
CA TRP A 372 1.14 0.18 -8.88
C TRP A 372 1.00 0.86 -7.50
N MET A 373 -0.22 0.88 -6.93
CA MET A 373 -0.57 1.54 -5.65
C MET A 373 -0.57 3.08 -5.66
N ILE A 374 -0.61 3.74 -6.83
CA ILE A 374 -0.68 5.20 -6.90
C ILE A 374 -1.92 5.80 -6.20
N ASP A 375 -3.01 5.05 -6.10
CA ASP A 375 -4.20 5.43 -5.31
C ASP A 375 -3.91 5.47 -3.80
N GLN A 376 -3.17 4.51 -3.27
CA GLN A 376 -2.73 4.51 -1.87
C GLN A 376 -1.76 5.65 -1.58
N VAL A 377 -0.85 5.93 -2.53
CA VAL A 377 0.03 7.11 -2.47
C VAL A 377 -0.77 8.41 -2.45
N ALA A 378 -1.75 8.55 -3.35
CA ALA A 378 -2.61 9.71 -3.43
C ALA A 378 -3.43 9.88 -2.14
N LEU A 379 -3.99 8.79 -1.63
CA LEU A 379 -4.75 8.78 -0.39
C LEU A 379 -3.91 9.30 0.79
N PHE A 380 -2.72 8.75 1.00
CA PHE A 380 -1.80 9.22 2.04
C PHE A 380 -1.44 10.69 1.86
N ALA A 381 -0.88 11.05 0.71
CA ALA A 381 -0.34 12.39 0.51
C ALA A 381 -1.42 13.48 0.56
N CYS A 382 -2.61 13.21 0.01
CA CYS A 382 -3.70 14.18 -0.03
C CYS A 382 -4.43 14.32 1.31
N VAL A 383 -4.62 13.24 2.08
CA VAL A 383 -5.21 13.33 3.43
C VAL A 383 -4.29 14.11 4.35
N GLU A 384 -3.01 13.76 4.39
CA GLU A 384 -2.02 14.47 5.20
C GLU A 384 -1.90 15.94 4.79
N ARG A 385 -1.93 16.21 3.48
CA ARG A 385 -1.85 17.60 2.98
C ARG A 385 -3.11 18.40 3.31
N ALA A 386 -4.29 17.81 3.19
CA ALA A 386 -5.54 18.47 3.57
C ALA A 386 -5.56 18.78 5.08
N ALA A 387 -5.14 17.83 5.92
CA ALA A 387 -5.00 18.03 7.37
C ALA A 387 -4.01 19.16 7.70
N GLN A 388 -2.86 19.24 7.00
CA GLN A 388 -1.92 20.36 7.17
C GLN A 388 -2.52 21.72 6.80
N LEU A 389 -3.36 21.78 5.77
CA LEU A 389 -3.96 23.03 5.29
C LEU A 389 -5.10 23.51 6.18
N LEU A 390 -5.93 22.57 6.66
CA LEU A 390 -7.14 22.84 7.42
C LEU A 390 -6.91 22.86 8.95
N GLY A 391 -5.80 22.27 9.41
CA GLY A 391 -5.51 22.17 10.84
C GLY A 391 -6.66 21.51 11.59
N SER A 392 -7.20 22.19 12.61
CA SER A 392 -8.32 21.69 13.41
C SER A 392 -9.67 21.68 12.70
N GLU A 393 -9.80 22.26 11.50
CA GLU A 393 -11.04 22.22 10.70
C GLU A 393 -11.28 20.86 10.03
N MET A 394 -10.28 19.98 10.01
CA MET A 394 -10.39 18.63 9.45
C MET A 394 -10.12 17.59 10.53
N ALA A 395 -11.05 16.65 10.68
CA ALA A 395 -10.83 15.45 11.46
C ALA A 395 -10.63 14.26 10.50
N HIS A 396 -9.57 13.47 10.69
CA HIS A 396 -9.44 12.18 10.05
C HIS A 396 -9.12 11.10 11.09
N ALA A 397 -9.54 9.87 10.82
CA ALA A 397 -9.42 8.77 11.76
C ALA A 397 -8.93 7.47 11.08
N ALA A 398 -8.11 6.73 11.82
CA ALA A 398 -7.77 5.36 11.45
C ALA A 398 -8.94 4.42 11.80
N TRP A 399 -9.26 3.48 10.91
CA TRP A 399 -10.16 2.39 11.22
C TRP A 399 -9.62 1.54 12.39
N PRO A 400 -10.48 1.05 13.30
CA PRO A 400 -10.05 0.04 14.26
C PRO A 400 -9.75 -1.28 13.53
N ASP A 401 -8.89 -2.11 14.13
CA ASP A 401 -8.49 -3.42 13.56
C ASP A 401 -9.68 -4.36 13.31
N SER A 402 -10.81 -4.16 13.99
CA SER A 402 -12.03 -4.92 13.73
C SER A 402 -12.62 -4.67 12.33
N VAL A 403 -12.33 -3.54 11.70
CA VAL A 403 -12.87 -3.16 10.38
C VAL A 403 -12.04 -3.75 9.26
N LEU A 404 -10.76 -3.36 9.21
CA LEU A 404 -9.82 -3.82 8.18
C LEU A 404 -8.42 -3.93 8.79
N PRO A 405 -8.09 -5.09 9.40
CA PRO A 405 -6.86 -5.27 10.14
C PRO A 405 -5.68 -5.41 9.18
N PRO A 406 -4.49 -5.00 9.64
CA PRO A 406 -3.29 -5.09 8.84
C PRO A 406 -2.73 -6.52 8.74
N ARG A 407 -3.14 -7.42 9.64
CA ARG A 407 -2.80 -8.85 9.66
C ARG A 407 -4.07 -9.69 9.78
N ALA A 408 -3.95 -10.99 9.48
CA ALA A 408 -5.03 -11.94 9.74
C ALA A 408 -5.39 -11.91 11.25
N PRO A 409 -6.60 -11.46 11.61
CA PRO A 409 -7.02 -11.38 13.00
C PRO A 409 -7.48 -12.75 13.53
N ASP A 410 -7.55 -12.90 14.86
CA ASP A 410 -8.18 -14.07 15.50
C ASP A 410 -9.69 -14.16 15.19
N ALA A 411 -10.33 -13.01 14.94
CA ALA A 411 -11.73 -12.90 14.58
C ALA A 411 -11.90 -12.19 13.24
N LEU A 412 -12.75 -12.72 12.35
CA LEU A 412 -12.94 -12.17 11.01
C LEU A 412 -13.29 -10.67 11.03
N PRO A 413 -12.66 -9.85 10.19
CA PRO A 413 -12.91 -8.42 10.16
C PRO A 413 -14.25 -8.09 9.52
N LEU A 414 -14.81 -6.91 9.83
CA LEU A 414 -16.10 -6.45 9.29
C LEU A 414 -16.06 -6.27 7.77
N VAL A 415 -14.88 -5.93 7.24
CA VAL A 415 -14.61 -5.80 5.81
C VAL A 415 -13.67 -6.92 5.36
N LEU A 416 -14.16 -7.77 4.47
CA LEU A 416 -13.41 -8.87 3.87
C LEU A 416 -12.86 -8.43 2.51
N THR A 417 -11.55 -8.55 2.28
CA THR A 417 -10.92 -8.16 1.01
C THR A 417 -10.30 -9.35 0.31
N GLY A 418 -10.34 -9.35 -1.03
CA GLY A 418 -9.61 -10.31 -1.84
C GLY A 418 -8.09 -10.20 -1.69
N ALA A 419 -7.57 -9.03 -1.31
CA ALA A 419 -6.15 -8.76 -1.14
C ALA A 419 -5.53 -9.45 0.09
N LEU A 420 -6.23 -9.45 1.23
CA LEU A 420 -5.74 -10.07 2.48
C LEU A 420 -5.86 -11.60 2.48
N ALA A 421 -6.71 -12.14 1.61
CA ALA A 421 -7.21 -13.50 1.73
C ALA A 421 -6.58 -14.48 0.72
N GLY A 422 -5.58 -14.03 -0.06
CA GLY A 422 -5.07 -14.79 -1.20
C GLY A 422 -6.12 -14.85 -2.31
N LYS A 423 -5.96 -14.02 -3.35
CA LYS A 423 -6.95 -13.74 -4.42
C LYS A 423 -7.51 -14.96 -5.18
N HIS A 424 -7.02 -16.17 -4.87
CA HIS A 424 -7.32 -17.44 -5.54
C HIS A 424 -7.35 -18.67 -4.60
N GLY A 425 -7.23 -18.49 -3.28
CA GLY A 425 -7.24 -19.58 -2.29
C GLY A 425 -8.55 -19.69 -1.51
N ASN A 426 -8.74 -20.79 -0.76
CA ASN A 426 -9.84 -20.93 0.18
C ASN A 426 -9.66 -19.94 1.33
N SER A 427 -10.49 -18.91 1.33
CA SER A 427 -10.33 -17.73 2.17
C SER A 427 -11.68 -17.18 2.64
N PRO A 428 -11.74 -16.40 3.73
CA PRO A 428 -13.01 -15.87 4.23
C PRO A 428 -13.78 -15.08 3.17
N TYR A 429 -13.06 -14.30 2.35
CA TYR A 429 -13.65 -13.60 1.21
C TYR A 429 -14.26 -14.56 0.19
N SER A 430 -13.49 -15.55 -0.28
CA SER A 430 -13.97 -16.50 -1.30
C SER A 430 -15.13 -17.36 -0.81
N ALA A 431 -15.09 -17.79 0.46
CA ALA A 431 -16.16 -18.55 1.09
C ALA A 431 -17.46 -17.74 1.13
N LYS A 432 -17.39 -16.46 1.55
CA LYS A 432 -18.56 -15.58 1.59
C LYS A 432 -19.08 -15.24 0.19
N ARG A 433 -18.18 -15.01 -0.78
CA ARG A 433 -18.54 -14.79 -2.19
C ARG A 433 -19.34 -15.98 -2.72
N ASP A 434 -18.83 -17.20 -2.55
CA ASP A 434 -19.44 -18.41 -3.10
C ASP A 434 -20.76 -18.75 -2.40
N GLU A 435 -20.86 -18.49 -1.09
CA GLU A 435 -22.12 -18.55 -0.34
C GLU A 435 -23.19 -17.63 -0.95
N ILE A 436 -22.84 -16.35 -1.20
CA ILE A 436 -23.77 -15.36 -1.75
C ILE A 436 -24.18 -15.73 -3.17
N LEU A 437 -23.23 -16.04 -4.05
CA LEU A 437 -23.55 -16.38 -5.45
C LEU A 437 -24.49 -17.59 -5.52
N ARG A 438 -24.22 -18.65 -4.72
CA ARG A 438 -25.11 -19.80 -4.62
C ARG A 438 -26.51 -19.43 -4.11
N ALA A 439 -26.63 -18.55 -3.11
CA ALA A 439 -27.92 -18.13 -2.56
C ALA A 439 -28.80 -17.40 -3.60
N TYR A 440 -28.19 -16.75 -4.60
CA TYR A 440 -28.88 -16.06 -5.69
C TYR A 440 -28.93 -16.85 -7.00
N GLY A 441 -28.45 -18.10 -7.02
CA GLY A 441 -28.44 -18.94 -8.21
C GLY A 441 -27.50 -18.45 -9.32
N LEU A 442 -26.34 -17.91 -8.94
CA LEU A 442 -25.28 -17.44 -9.85
C LEU A 442 -24.05 -18.35 -9.85
#